data_AF-A0A0P9SK73-F1
#
_entry.id   AF-A0A0P9SK73-F1
#
_cell.length_a   1.000
_cell.length_b   1.000
_cell.length_c   1.000
_cell.angle_alpha   90.00
_cell.angle_beta   90.00
_cell.angle_gamma   90.00
#
_symmetry.space_group_name_H-M   'P 1'
#
loop_
_entity.id
_entity.type
_entity.pdbx_description
1 polymer ?
#
loop_
_entity_poly.entity_id
_entity_poly.type
_entity_poly.pdbx_seq_one_letter_code
_entity_poly.pdbx_strand_id
1 'polypeptide(L)' 'MTGLASTEHLQQWLPEDTDVEAYFLGPKPFMVFIKRALHELGVPDRQSHYEFFGPAEALA' A
#
# COMPACT_ATOMS: atom_id res chain seq x y z
N MET A 1 5.73 -13.83 -12.17
CA MET A 1 6.26 -13.96 -10.80
C MET A 1 5.03 -14.06 -9.90
N THR A 2 4.89 -15.11 -9.08
CA THR A 2 3.77 -15.24 -8.15
C THR A 2 4.16 -14.68 -6.78
N GLY A 3 3.20 -14.17 -6.01
CA GLY A 3 3.41 -13.71 -4.62
C GLY A 3 3.73 -12.23 -4.42
N LEU A 4 3.88 -11.43 -5.49
CA LEU A 4 3.96 -9.98 -5.38
C LEU A 4 2.54 -9.37 -5.33
N ALA A 5 2.39 -8.27 -4.60
CA ALA A 5 1.18 -7.47 -4.67
C ALA A 5 0.97 -6.92 -6.09
N SER A 6 -0.30 -6.73 -6.46
CA SER A 6 -0.70 -6.20 -7.78
C SER A 6 -1.92 -5.31 -7.62
N THR A 7 -2.17 -4.47 -8.63
CA THR A 7 -3.27 -3.50 -8.60
C THR A 7 -4.63 -4.22 -8.62
N GLU A 8 -4.71 -5.37 -9.28
CA GLU A 8 -5.91 -6.22 -9.34
C GLU A 8 -6.33 -6.69 -7.94
N HIS A 9 -5.38 -7.04 -7.07
CA HIS A 9 -5.69 -7.39 -5.68
C HIS A 9 -6.36 -6.22 -4.95
N LEU A 10 -5.85 -5.00 -5.11
CA LEU A 10 -6.42 -3.81 -4.47
C LEU A 10 -7.81 -3.49 -5.03
N GLN A 11 -8.03 -3.61 -6.34
CA GLN A 11 -9.35 -3.45 -6.96
C GLN A 11 -10.39 -4.42 -6.39
N GLN A 12 -9.98 -5.65 -6.07
CA GLN A 12 -10.86 -6.66 -5.48
C GLN A 12 -11.17 -6.39 -4.00
N TRP A 13 -10.31 -5.66 -3.29
CA TRP A 13 -10.45 -5.39 -1.86
C TRP A 13 -11.09 -4.04 -1.55
N LEU A 14 -10.92 -3.05 -2.42
CA LEU A 14 -11.48 -1.71 -2.23
C LEU A 14 -13.01 -1.72 -2.41
N PRO A 15 -13.75 -0.95 -1.60
CA PRO A 15 -15.15 -0.67 -1.87
C PRO A 15 -15.29 0.22 -3.11
N GLU A 16 -16.47 0.22 -3.72
CA GLU A 16 -16.76 1.00 -4.94
C GLU A 16 -16.58 2.51 -4.76
N ASP A 17 -16.85 3.03 -3.56
CA ASP A 17 -16.71 4.46 -3.23
C ASP A 17 -15.30 4.86 -2.77
N THR A 18 -14.40 3.88 -2.61
CA THR A 18 -13.00 4.07 -2.19
C THR A 18 -12.83 4.80 -0.84
N ASP A 19 -13.88 4.90 -0.03
CA ASP A 19 -13.82 5.55 1.28
C ASP A 19 -13.23 4.60 2.33
N VAL A 20 -11.89 4.52 2.33
CA VAL A 20 -11.13 3.66 3.23
C VAL A 20 -9.97 4.40 3.83
N GLU A 21 -9.56 4.00 5.03
CA GLU A 21 -8.26 4.35 5.60
C GLU A 21 -7.31 3.18 5.38
N ALA A 22 -6.40 3.32 4.42
CA ALA A 22 -5.46 2.29 4.01
C ALA A 22 -4.16 2.36 4.82
N TYR A 23 -3.86 1.31 5.57
CA TYR A 23 -2.61 1.17 6.33
C TYR A 23 -1.74 0.08 5.70
N PHE A 24 -0.51 0.42 5.32
CA PHE A 24 0.40 -0.53 4.69
C PHE A 24 1.85 -0.34 5.14
N LEU A 25 2.56 -1.44 5.23
CA LEU A 25 3.93 -1.50 5.75
C LEU A 25 4.69 -2.66 5.10
N GLY A 26 5.98 -2.47 4.81
CA GLY A 26 6.81 -3.50 4.19
C GLY A 26 8.09 -2.95 3.58
N PRO A 27 8.77 -3.71 2.69
CA PRO A 27 9.93 -3.21 1.96
C PRO A 27 9.60 -1.94 1.16
N LYS A 28 10.54 -1.00 1.05
CA LYS A 28 10.32 0.27 0.34
C LYS A 28 9.71 0.11 -1.07
N PRO A 29 10.15 -0.84 -1.92
CA PRO A 29 9.51 -1.03 -3.23
C PRO A 29 8.03 -1.43 -3.14
N PHE A 30 7.66 -2.26 -2.16
CA PHE A 30 6.26 -2.64 -1.91
C PHE A 30 5.45 -1.43 -1.46
N MET A 31 5.95 -0.64 -0.50
CA MET A 31 5.24 0.54 -0.02
C MET A 31 5.05 1.61 -1.11
N VAL A 32 6.06 1.82 -1.95
CA VAL A 32 5.94 2.72 -3.12
C VAL A 32 4.89 2.21 -4.11
N PHE A 33 4.86 0.90 -4.35
CA PHE A 33 3.86 0.28 -5.21
C PHE A 33 2.43 0.48 -4.66
N ILE A 34 2.19 0.12 -3.39
CA ILE A 34 0.87 0.26 -2.76
C ILE A 34 0.39 1.70 -2.78
N LYS A 35 1.24 2.66 -2.41
CA LYS A 35 0.88 4.10 -2.42
C LYS A 35 0.41 4.57 -3.80
N ARG A 36 1.14 4.19 -4.87
CA ARG A 36 0.79 4.57 -6.24
C ARG A 36 -0.50 3.92 -6.69
N ALA A 37 -0.64 2.61 -6.45
CA ALA A 37 -1.82 1.86 -6.87
C ALA A 37 -3.09 2.37 -6.16
N LEU A 38 -3.03 2.66 -4.85
CA LEU A 38 -4.16 3.26 -4.12
C LEU A 38 -4.57 4.62 -4.70
N HIS A 39 -3.59 5.49 -4.99
CA HIS A 39 -3.84 6.79 -5.62
C HIS A 39 -4.48 6.66 -7.01
N GLU A 40 -3.96 5.78 -7.86
CA GLU A 40 -4.51 5.50 -9.20
C GLU A 40 -5.93 4.92 -9.14
N LEU A 41 -6.26 4.19 -8.06
CA LEU A 41 -7.59 3.63 -7.82
C LEU A 41 -8.55 4.62 -7.14
N GLY A 42 -8.13 5.85 -6.85
CA GLY A 42 -9.00 6.91 -6.34
C GLY A 42 -8.95 7.12 -4.83
N VAL A 43 -8.17 6.34 -4.08
CA VAL A 43 -7.96 6.56 -2.64
C VAL A 43 -7.12 7.84 -2.44
N PRO A 44 -7.65 8.87 -1.77
CA PRO A 44 -6.92 10.10 -1.51
C PRO A 44 -5.67 9.89 -0.65
N ASP A 45 -4.62 10.68 -0.92
CA ASP A 45 -3.34 10.62 -0.18
C ASP A 45 -3.51 10.76 1.34
N ARG A 46 -4.50 11.55 1.79
CA ARG A 46 -4.80 11.74 3.23
C ARG A 46 -5.29 10.48 3.93
N GLN A 47 -5.78 9.48 3.18
CA GLN A 47 -6.29 8.22 3.70
C GLN A 47 -5.31 7.06 3.50
N SER A 48 -4.09 7.36 3.01
CA SER A 48 -3.03 6.37 2.77
C SER A 48 -1.91 6.54 3.79
N HIS A 49 -1.85 5.64 4.76
CA HIS A 49 -0.97 5.69 5.92
C HIS A 49 0.11 4.61 5.83
N TYR A 50 1.36 5.01 6.05
CA TYR A 50 2.50 4.12 6.08
C TYR A 50 3.54 4.65 7.07
N GLU A 51 4.29 3.72 7.64
CA GLU A 51 5.42 4.03 8.51
C GLU A 51 6.70 3.39 7.96
N PHE A 52 7.85 3.84 8.44
CA PHE A 52 9.10 3.12 8.24
C PHE A 52 9.42 2.40 9.53
N PHE A 53 9.77 1.11 9.46
CA PHE A 53 10.41 0.48 10.60
C PHE A 53 11.70 1.24 10.90
N GLY A 54 11.83 1.71 12.15
CA GLY A 54 13.09 2.20 12.72
C GLY A 54 14.16 1.10 12.79
N PRO A 55 15.19 1.18 13.65
CA PRO A 55 16.49 0.50 13.51
C PRO A 55 16.49 -1.06 13.43
N ALA A 56 15.33 -1.72 13.42
CA ALA A 56 15.20 -3.12 13.01
C ALA A 56 15.66 -3.42 11.57
N GLU A 57 15.80 -2.41 10.69
CA GLU A 57 16.50 -2.58 9.40
C GLU A 57 18.01 -2.89 9.60
N ALA A 58 18.58 -2.59 10.77
CA ALA A 58 19.96 -2.94 11.14
C ALA A 58 20.10 -4.34 11.76
N LEU A 59 19.00 -5.09 11.94
CA LEU A 59 19.04 -6.52 12.27
C LEU A 59 18.94 -7.33 10.97
N ALA A 60 19.94 -7.16 10.11
CA ALA A 60 20.24 -8.04 8.99
C ALA A 60 21.45 -8.91 9.33
#